data_AF-A0A8X6GFQ8-F1
#
_entry.id   AF-A0A8X6GFQ8-F1
#
_cell.length_a   1.000
_cell.length_b   1.000
_cell.length_c   1.000
_cell.angle_alpha   90.00
_cell.angle_beta   90.00
_cell.angle_gamma   90.00
#
_symmetry.space_group_name_H-M   'P 1'
#
loop_
_entity.id
_entity.type
_entity.pdbx_description
1 polymer ?
#
loop_
_entity_poly.entity_id
_entity_poly.type
_entity_poly.pdbx_seq_one_letter_code
_entity_poly.pdbx_strand_id
1 'polypeptide(L)'
;MEAEYESLLFYTKIRWLSRGKVLARLFELRHEAREFLLTQNMLEICHHLYDDYWIPKLAYMADILKRLNEFNKKMQGRNENILTCSDKL
;
A
#
# COMPACT_ATOMS: atom_id res chain seq x y z
N MET A 1 -18.66 6.93 14.28
CA MET A 1 -17.23 7.16 13.98
C MET A 1 -17.17 7.51 12.50
N GLU A 2 -16.73 8.72 12.18
CA GLU A 2 -16.50 9.12 10.79
C GLU A 2 -15.14 8.59 10.34
N ALA A 3 -15.09 7.90 9.21
CA ALA A 3 -13.85 7.43 8.62
C ALA A 3 -13.14 8.60 7.92
N GLU A 4 -11.83 8.76 8.14
CA GLU A 4 -11.01 9.86 7.60
C GLU A 4 -10.93 9.85 6.05
N TYR A 5 -11.39 8.77 5.41
CA TYR A 5 -11.16 8.48 4.00
C TYR A 5 -12.41 7.90 3.34
N GLU A 6 -13.08 8.68 2.49
CA GLU A 6 -14.35 8.29 1.83
C GLU A 6 -14.19 7.50 0.51
N SER A 7 -12.99 7.46 -0.07
CA SER A 7 -12.76 6.81 -1.37
C SER A 7 -11.42 6.09 -1.46
N LEU A 8 -11.37 5.01 -2.25
CA LEU A 8 -10.14 4.30 -2.58
C LEU A 8 -9.45 4.93 -3.79
N LEU A 9 -8.12 5.04 -3.75
CA LEU A 9 -7.34 5.59 -4.87
C LEU A 9 -7.40 4.68 -6.10
N PHE A 10 -7.82 5.22 -7.24
CA PHE A 10 -7.81 4.51 -8.52
C PHE A 10 -6.38 4.27 -9.05
N TYR A 11 -6.22 3.14 -9.74
CA TYR A 11 -4.95 2.68 -10.32
C TYR A 11 -4.33 3.72 -11.27
N THR A 12 -3.12 4.20 -10.94
CA THR A 12 -2.26 4.96 -11.86
C THR A 12 -1.18 4.04 -12.44
N LYS A 13 -0.79 4.28 -13.71
CA LYS A 13 0.15 3.44 -14.50
C LYS A 13 1.53 3.22 -13.86
N ILE A 14 1.87 3.93 -12.78
CA ILE A 14 3.02 3.59 -11.94
C ILE A 14 2.62 2.48 -10.97
N ARG A 15 2.67 1.25 -11.49
CA ARG A 15 2.02 0.03 -10.96
C ARG A 15 2.27 -0.28 -9.49
N TRP A 16 3.40 0.13 -8.93
CA TRP A 16 3.82 -0.20 -7.56
C TRP A 16 3.58 0.95 -6.57
N LEU A 17 3.66 2.20 -7.06
CA LEU A 17 3.24 3.39 -6.32
C LEU A 17 1.73 3.38 -6.02
N SER A 18 0.92 2.92 -6.97
CA SER A 18 -0.51 2.73 -6.74
C SER A 18 -0.77 1.53 -5.82
N ARG A 19 -0.13 0.38 -6.05
CA ARG A 19 -0.32 -0.84 -5.24
C ARG A 19 0.06 -0.67 -3.77
N GLY A 20 1.20 -0.05 -3.47
CA GLY A 20 1.60 0.20 -2.09
C GLY A 20 0.61 1.10 -1.34
N LYS A 21 0.12 2.15 -2.00
CA LYS A 21 -0.91 3.03 -1.42
C LYS A 21 -2.24 2.32 -1.21
N VAL A 22 -2.64 1.45 -2.13
CA VAL A 22 -3.86 0.65 -2.01
C VAL A 22 -3.76 -0.31 -0.81
N LEU A 23 -2.63 -1.00 -0.63
CA LEU A 23 -2.45 -1.89 0.53
C LEU A 23 -2.43 -1.14 1.87
N ALA A 24 -1.76 0.02 1.93
CA ALA A 24 -1.75 0.85 3.13
C ALA A 24 -3.17 1.30 3.51
N ARG A 25 -3.94 1.79 2.53
CA ARG A 25 -5.32 2.25 2.76
C ARG A 25 -6.27 1.11 3.08
N LEU A 26 -6.06 -0.07 2.49
CA LEU A 26 -6.81 -1.28 2.85
C LEU A 26 -6.53 -1.70 4.31
N PHE A 27 -5.28 -1.57 4.77
CA PHE A 27 -4.92 -1.88 6.16
C PHE A 27 -5.56 -0.90 7.16
N GLU A 28 -5.55 0.39 6.83
CA GLU A 28 -6.19 1.46 7.61
C GLU A 28 -7.71 1.24 7.72
N LEU A 29 -8.37 0.94 6.58
CA LEU A 29 -9.82 0.76 6.47
C LEU A 29 -10.26 -0.72 6.59
N ARG A 30 -9.45 -1.59 7.20
CA ARG A 30 -9.70 -3.06 7.17
C ARG A 30 -11.03 -3.45 7.81
N HIS A 31 -11.51 -2.66 8.78
CA HIS A 31 -12.80 -2.89 9.43
C HIS A 31 -13.96 -2.58 8.47
N GLU A 32 -13.96 -1.39 7.88
CA GLU A 32 -14.95 -0.93 6.93
C GLU A 32 -14.96 -1.79 5.66
N ALA A 33 -13.76 -2.14 5.18
CA ALA A 33 -13.59 -3.05 4.04
C ALA A 33 -14.16 -4.44 4.34
N ARG A 34 -13.99 -4.96 5.56
CA ARG A 34 -14.60 -6.23 5.98
C ARG A 34 -16.12 -6.16 5.95
N GLU A 35 -16.71 -5.15 6.58
CA GLU A 35 -18.17 -4.97 6.62
C GLU A 35 -18.73 -4.87 5.20
N PHE A 36 -18.06 -4.09 4.33
CA PHE A 36 -18.42 -4.02 2.91
C PHE A 36 -18.36 -5.40 2.23
N LEU A 37 -17.27 -6.16 2.41
CA LEU A 37 -17.13 -7.50 1.80
C LEU A 37 -18.15 -8.51 2.31
N LEU A 38 -18.59 -8.41 3.57
CA LEU A 38 -19.70 -9.21 4.11
C LEU A 38 -21.00 -8.92 3.35
N THR A 39 -21.32 -7.65 3.08
CA THR A 39 -22.51 -7.28 2.28
C THR A 39 -22.45 -7.81 0.85
N GLN A 40 -21.24 -8.02 0.31
CA GLN A 40 -21.02 -8.56 -1.03
C GLN A 40 -20.90 -10.09 -1.06
N ASN A 41 -21.13 -10.78 0.08
CA ASN A 41 -21.00 -12.23 0.24
C ASN A 41 -19.59 -12.77 -0.12
N MET A 42 -18.54 -11.96 0.10
CA MET A 42 -17.15 -12.32 -0.19
C MET A 42 -16.43 -12.86 1.06
N LEU A 43 -16.96 -13.96 1.60
CA LEU A 43 -16.56 -14.51 2.91
C LEU A 43 -15.08 -14.89 3.00
N GLU A 44 -14.53 -15.52 1.95
CA GLU A 44 -13.11 -15.93 1.88
C GLU A 44 -12.14 -14.75 2.12
N ILE A 45 -12.41 -13.59 1.50
CA ILE A 45 -11.54 -12.41 1.61
C ILE A 45 -11.78 -11.69 2.94
N CYS A 46 -13.03 -11.61 3.36
CA CYS A 46 -13.45 -10.99 4.62
C CYS A 46 -12.70 -11.59 5.83
N HIS A 47 -12.54 -12.92 5.86
CA HIS A 47 -11.87 -13.61 6.98
C HIS A 47 -10.41 -13.12 7.17
N HIS A 48 -9.69 -12.86 6.09
CA HIS A 48 -8.29 -12.41 6.16
C HIS A 48 -8.12 -11.01 6.77
N LEU A 49 -9.16 -10.15 6.72
CA LEU A 49 -9.08 -8.80 7.29
C LEU A 49 -9.21 -8.75 8.82
N TYR A 50 -9.52 -9.90 9.45
CA TYR A 50 -9.65 -10.06 10.90
C TYR A 50 -8.83 -11.23 11.47
N ASP A 51 -8.09 -11.94 10.63
CA ASP A 51 -7.23 -13.04 11.03
C ASP A 51 -5.90 -12.48 11.58
N ASP A 52 -5.62 -12.79 12.85
CA ASP A 52 -4.42 -12.37 13.58
C ASP A 52 -3.11 -12.81 12.90
N TYR A 53 -3.14 -13.84 12.05
CA TYR A 53 -1.99 -14.26 11.25
C TYR A 53 -1.86 -13.51 9.92
N TRP A 54 -2.95 -12.97 9.40
CA TRP A 54 -2.99 -12.30 8.10
C TRP A 54 -2.79 -10.79 8.20
N ILE A 55 -3.34 -10.16 9.24
CA ILE A 55 -3.19 -8.73 9.48
C ILE A 55 -1.71 -8.30 9.52
N PRO A 56 -0.80 -9.01 10.24
CA PRO A 56 0.62 -8.65 10.24
C PRO A 56 1.28 -8.78 8.87
N LYS A 57 0.86 -9.77 8.05
CA LYS A 57 1.38 -9.95 6.69
C LYS A 57 0.96 -8.79 5.78
N LEU A 58 -0.29 -8.35 5.89
CA LEU A 58 -0.80 -7.19 5.16
C LEU A 58 -0.05 -5.92 5.56
N ALA A 59 0.14 -5.68 6.86
CA ALA A 59 0.92 -4.55 7.38
C ALA A 59 2.35 -4.55 6.83
N TYR A 60 3.03 -5.69 6.95
CA TYR A 60 4.40 -5.86 6.47
C TYR A 60 4.53 -5.61 4.96
N MET A 61 3.59 -6.12 4.16
CA MET A 61 3.58 -5.85 2.71
C MET A 61 3.35 -4.37 2.40
N ALA A 62 2.44 -3.71 3.12
CA ALA A 62 2.21 -2.27 2.98
C ALA A 62 3.49 -1.47 3.29
N ASP A 63 4.20 -1.82 4.36
CA ASP A 63 5.45 -1.18 4.76
C ASP A 63 6.59 -1.36 3.74
N ILE A 64 6.79 -2.58 3.23
CA ILE A 64 7.80 -2.83 2.19
C ILE A 64 7.47 -2.03 0.94
N LEU A 65 6.23 -2.09 0.46
CA LEU A 65 5.85 -1.36 -0.75
C LEU A 65 5.95 0.16 -0.55
N LYS A 66 5.68 0.68 0.66
CA LYS A 66 5.92 2.08 1.00
C LYS A 66 7.40 2.44 0.87
N ARG A 67 8.31 1.65 1.47
CA ARG A 67 9.77 1.87 1.38
C ARG A 67 10.26 1.81 -0.06
N LEU A 68 9.81 0.83 -0.83
CA LEU A 68 10.12 0.73 -2.26
C LEU A 68 9.65 1.98 -2.99
N ASN A 69 8.41 2.42 -2.76
CA ASN A 69 7.88 3.63 -3.40
C ASN A 69 8.67 4.90 -3.05
N GLU A 70 9.14 5.03 -1.81
CA GLU A 70 10.03 6.13 -1.40
C GLU A 70 11.37 6.05 -2.13
N PHE A 71 11.98 4.86 -2.17
CA PHE A 71 13.22 4.62 -2.91
C PHE A 71 13.07 4.96 -4.40
N ASN A 72 11.96 4.56 -5.03
CA ASN A 72 11.67 4.94 -6.41
C ASN A 72 11.69 6.43 -6.64
N LYS A 73 10.98 7.16 -5.78
CA LYS A 73 10.82 8.60 -5.93
C LYS A 73 12.16 9.29 -5.84
N LYS A 74 13.05 8.81 -4.96
CA LYS A 74 14.43 9.26 -4.90
C LYS A 74 15.15 9.02 -6.22
N MET A 75 15.08 7.81 -6.79
CA MET A 75 15.72 7.51 -8.10
C MET A 75 15.10 8.25 -9.30
N GLN A 76 13.88 8.76 -9.18
CA GLN A 76 13.22 9.54 -10.23
C GLN A 76 13.62 11.02 -10.26
N GLY A 77 14.45 11.49 -9.31
CA GLY A 77 15.01 12.83 -9.34
C GLY A 77 16.01 13.04 -10.48
N ARG A 78 16.28 14.31 -10.80
CA ARG A 78 17.18 14.67 -11.91
C ARG A 78 18.62 14.34 -11.54
N ASN A 79 19.32 13.61 -12.41
CA ASN A 79 20.70 13.16 -12.23
C ASN A 79 20.93 12.16 -11.07
N GLU A 80 19.89 11.57 -10.48
CA GLU A 80 20.00 10.61 -9.37
C GLU A 80 20.59 9.25 -9.79
N ASN A 81 20.63 8.97 -11.10
CA ASN A 81 21.20 7.75 -11.67
C ASN A 81 22.50 8.02 -12.46
N ILE A 82 23.11 9.22 -12.31
CA ILE A 82 24.35 9.58 -12.98
C ILE A 82 25.47 9.57 -11.94
N LEU A 83 26.40 8.63 -12.08
CA LEU A 83 27.62 8.60 -11.27
C LEU A 83 28.56 9.71 -11.71
N THR A 84 28.95 10.57 -10.78
CA THR A 84 29.95 11.61 -10.98
C THR A 84 31.28 11.18 -10.38
N CYS A 85 32.41 11.66 -10.92
CA CYS A 85 33.74 11.33 -10.39
C CYS A 85 33.97 11.78 -8.94
N SER A 86 33.07 12.60 -8.39
CA SER A 86 33.07 13.11 -7.02
C SER A 86 32.28 12.24 -6.03
N ASP A 87 31.52 11.26 -6.51
CA ASP A 87 30.73 10.41 -5.62
C ASP A 87 31.65 9.46 -4.84
N LYS A 88 31.48 9.43 -3.52
CA LYS A 88 32.24 8.53 -2.65
C LYS A 88 31.76 7.10 -2.89
N LEU A 89 32.68 6.22 -3.28
CA LEU A 89 32.48 4.76 -3.32
C LEU A 89 32.23 4.21 -1.91
#